data_AF-A0A644U1Y0-F1
#
_entry.id   AF-A0A644U1Y0-F1
#
_cell.length_a   1.000
_cell.length_b   1.000
_cell.length_c   1.000
_cell.angle_alpha   90.00
_cell.angle_beta   90.00
_cell.angle_gamma   90.00
#
_symmetry.space_group_name_H-M   'P 1'
#
loop_
_entity.id
_entity.type
_entity.pdbx_description
1 polymer ?
#
loop_
_entity_poly.entity_id
_entity_poly.type
_entity_poly.pdbx_seq_one_letter_code
_entity_poly.pdbx_strand_id
1 'polypeptide(L)'
;MIKQVIEAGNLVVLHLNLKRKWFKMIYNGDKKREYREISYYWNRFFSRDGKIRVNGVWYPAEKVHILFSNGYSIGRWQMLVQCTGLKTTHGFEDWGGSPKKLYHTLMLGYVICSENMPKSMVRVEKISELPDAVHPCNIPVGYVKEGTFFDYPQLNCRFRVGAGWSTSVVREIIDSQTFRTLNSIYKYSIYEK
;
A
#
# COMPACT_ATOMS: atom_id res chain seq x y z
N MET A 1 -3.82 16.53 -5.62
CA MET A 1 -4.68 15.74 -4.71
C MET A 1 -4.22 15.88 -3.26
N ILE A 2 -3.02 15.44 -2.86
CA ILE A 2 -2.53 15.49 -1.47
C ILE A 2 -2.55 16.92 -0.91
N LYS A 3 -2.04 17.91 -1.64
CA LYS A 3 -2.06 19.32 -1.20
C LYS A 3 -3.47 19.82 -0.90
N GLN A 4 -4.42 19.52 -1.79
CA GLN A 4 -5.83 19.89 -1.62
C GLN A 4 -6.44 19.24 -0.38
N VAL A 5 -6.12 17.96 -0.11
CA VAL A 5 -6.58 17.26 1.11
C VAL A 5 -6.00 17.90 2.37
N ILE A 6 -4.71 18.25 2.37
CA ILE A 6 -4.04 18.90 3.50
C ILE A 6 -4.66 20.28 3.78
N GLU A 7 -4.85 21.08 2.74
CA GLU A 7 -5.42 22.44 2.83
C GLU A 7 -6.88 22.41 3.28
N ALA A 8 -7.72 21.58 2.63
CA ALA A 8 -9.14 21.46 2.97
C ALA A 8 -9.37 20.92 4.39
N GLY A 9 -8.51 20.00 4.86
CA GLY A 9 -8.59 19.45 6.21
C GLY A 9 -7.84 20.26 7.27
N ASN A 10 -7.13 21.32 6.89
CA ASN A 10 -6.20 22.05 7.75
C ASN A 10 -5.27 21.12 8.56
N LEU A 11 -4.68 20.13 7.87
CA LEU A 11 -3.93 19.06 8.50
C LEU A 11 -2.54 19.52 8.95
N VAL A 12 -2.13 19.12 10.15
CA VAL A 12 -0.74 19.25 10.61
C VAL A 12 0.09 18.11 10.02
N VAL A 13 1.09 18.42 9.21
CA VAL A 13 1.83 17.43 8.42
C VAL A 13 3.32 17.43 8.72
N LEU A 14 3.88 16.27 9.05
CA LEU A 14 5.32 16.03 9.08
C LEU A 14 5.77 15.32 7.79
N HIS A 15 6.76 15.89 7.11
CA HIS A 15 7.32 15.32 5.89
C HIS A 15 8.49 14.38 6.19
N LEU A 16 8.43 13.15 5.71
CA LEU A 16 9.48 12.15 5.92
C LEU A 16 9.84 11.42 4.62
N ASN A 17 11.13 11.19 4.40
CA ASN A 17 11.61 10.37 3.28
C ASN A 17 11.75 8.91 3.70
N LEU A 18 11.37 7.99 2.81
CA LEU A 18 11.51 6.54 2.97
C LEU A 18 12.29 5.92 1.82
N LYS A 19 12.90 4.77 2.09
CA LYS A 19 13.37 3.85 1.05
C LYS A 19 12.17 3.16 0.40
N ARG A 20 12.26 2.87 -0.90
CA ARG A 20 11.18 2.25 -1.72
C ARG A 20 10.57 1.01 -1.09
N LYS A 21 11.38 0.10 -0.51
CA LYS A 21 10.90 -1.12 0.16
C LYS A 21 9.90 -0.79 1.27
N TRP A 22 10.28 0.09 2.19
CA TRP A 22 9.44 0.47 3.34
C TRP A 22 8.21 1.27 2.93
N PHE A 23 8.37 2.13 1.92
CA PHE A 23 7.26 2.87 1.33
C PHE A 23 6.18 1.91 0.83
N LYS A 24 6.56 0.92 0.01
CA LYS A 24 5.62 -0.09 -0.53
C LYS A 24 4.95 -0.89 0.59
N MET A 25 5.70 -1.35 1.59
CA MET A 25 5.12 -2.12 2.70
C MET A 25 4.10 -1.31 3.52
N ILE A 26 4.32 -0.01 3.70
CA ILE A 26 3.34 0.85 4.39
C ILE A 26 2.12 1.05 3.49
N TYR A 27 2.33 1.34 2.20
CA TYR A 27 1.25 1.53 1.25
C TYR A 27 0.33 0.30 1.13
N ASN A 28 0.91 -0.90 1.12
CA ASN A 28 0.18 -2.17 1.08
C ASN A 28 -0.48 -2.54 2.42
N GLY A 29 -0.17 -1.83 3.51
CA GLY A 29 -0.70 -2.13 4.85
C GLY A 29 0.07 -3.21 5.64
N ASP A 30 1.13 -3.79 5.06
CA ASP A 30 1.99 -4.80 5.69
C ASP A 30 2.78 -4.22 6.88
N LYS A 31 3.23 -2.96 6.76
CA LYS A 31 4.06 -2.28 7.77
C LYS A 31 3.27 -1.16 8.45
N LYS A 32 2.99 -1.34 9.75
CA LYS A 32 2.21 -0.41 10.57
C LYS A 32 3.02 0.43 11.56
N ARG A 33 4.36 0.31 11.53
CA ARG A 33 5.28 1.10 12.36
C ARG A 33 6.45 1.60 11.54
N GLU A 34 6.79 2.87 11.68
CA GLU A 34 8.00 3.46 11.11
C GLU A 34 9.01 3.82 12.19
N TYR A 35 10.26 3.39 12.01
CA TYR A 35 11.32 3.52 13.00
C TYR A 35 12.26 4.66 12.65
N ARG A 36 12.54 5.52 13.62
CA ARG A 36 13.57 6.56 13.54
C ARG A 36 14.53 6.40 14.70
N GLU A 37 15.81 6.53 14.40
CA GLU A 37 16.84 6.39 15.43
C GLU A 37 16.66 7.43 16.53
N ILE A 38 16.90 7.03 17.78
CA ILE A 38 16.98 7.97 18.90
C ILE A 38 18.33 8.67 18.79
N SER A 39 18.35 9.82 18.11
CA SER A 39 19.54 10.64 17.91
C SER A 39 19.22 12.12 18.13
N TYR A 40 20.27 12.94 18.31
CA TYR A 40 20.10 14.39 18.46
C TYR A 40 19.26 15.00 17.33
N TYR A 41 19.46 14.54 16.08
CA TYR A 41 18.69 15.02 14.94
C TYR A 41 17.18 14.75 15.09
N TRP A 42 16.80 13.52 15.42
CA TRP A 42 15.40 13.10 15.53
C TRP A 42 14.71 13.56 16.81
N ASN A 43 15.45 13.75 17.90
CA ASN A 43 14.93 14.28 19.16
C ASN A 43 14.38 15.71 19.02
N ARG A 44 14.75 16.44 17.95
CA ARG A 44 14.17 17.76 17.64
C ARG A 44 12.75 17.68 17.09
N PHE A 45 12.36 16.52 16.57
CA PHE A 45 11.05 16.25 15.98
C PHE A 45 10.18 15.36 16.86
N PHE A 46 10.79 14.46 17.63
CA PHE A 46 10.08 13.46 18.43
C PHE A 46 10.44 13.58 19.90
N SER A 47 9.41 13.71 20.73
CA SER A 47 9.55 13.74 22.17
C SER A 47 9.09 12.42 22.79
N ARG A 48 9.71 12.06 23.92
CA ARG A 48 9.39 10.82 24.66
C ARG A 48 7.98 10.81 25.24
N ASP A 49 7.36 11.99 25.39
CA ASP A 49 5.97 12.16 25.86
C ASP A 49 4.92 11.95 24.74
N GLY A 50 5.32 11.38 23.60
CA GLY A 50 4.40 11.05 22.51
C GLY A 50 4.02 12.25 21.63
N LYS A 51 4.81 13.34 21.66
CA LYS A 51 4.57 14.53 20.85
C LYS A 51 5.51 14.61 19.64
N ILE A 52 4.99 15.19 18.57
CA ILE A 52 5.71 15.45 17.33
C ILE A 52 5.79 16.96 17.09
N ARG A 53 6.98 17.46 16.74
CA ARG A 53 7.21 18.86 16.42
C ARG A 53 7.04 19.10 14.92
N VAL A 54 6.12 19.99 14.57
CA VAL A 54 5.86 20.42 13.18
C VAL A 54 5.87 21.95 13.16
N ASN A 55 6.65 22.54 12.24
CA ASN A 55 6.80 23.99 12.10
C ASN A 55 7.06 24.72 13.42
N GLY A 56 7.90 24.13 14.27
CA GLY A 56 8.29 24.71 15.56
C GLY A 56 7.35 24.41 16.73
N VAL A 57 6.14 23.92 16.48
CA VAL A 57 5.09 23.66 17.50
C VAL A 57 4.98 22.16 17.81
N TRP A 58 4.78 21.81 19.07
CA TRP A 58 4.58 20.43 19.51
C TRP A 58 3.10 20.05 19.49
N TYR A 59 2.79 18.92 18.87
CA TYR A 59 1.45 18.34 18.79
C TYR A 59 1.46 16.93 19.37
N PRO A 60 0.36 16.47 20.00
CA PRO A 60 0.13 15.04 20.21
C PRO A 60 0.27 14.30 18.87
N ALA A 61 0.95 13.15 18.85
CA ALA A 61 1.25 12.43 17.61
C ALA A 61 -0.03 12.08 16.82
N GLU A 62 -1.14 11.80 17.50
CA GLU A 62 -2.44 11.44 16.92
C GLU A 62 -3.09 12.59 16.13
N LYS A 63 -2.63 13.83 16.35
CA LYS A 63 -3.08 15.03 15.60
C LYS A 63 -2.21 15.31 14.37
N VAL A 64 -1.12 14.57 14.18
CA VAL A 64 -0.17 14.77 13.08
C VAL A 64 -0.39 13.73 12.00
N HIS A 65 -0.27 14.17 10.76
CA HIS A 65 -0.26 13.30 9.59
C HIS A 65 1.16 13.22 9.04
N ILE A 66 1.54 12.06 8.49
CA ILE A 66 2.87 11.86 7.95
C ILE A 66 2.79 11.83 6.43
N LEU A 67 3.44 12.79 5.77
CA LEU A 67 3.63 12.75 4.33
C LEU A 67 4.93 12.02 4.01
N PHE A 68 4.81 10.75 3.65
CA PHE A 68 5.94 9.97 3.19
C PHE A 68 6.27 10.26 1.74
N SER A 69 7.57 10.30 1.44
CA SER A 69 8.10 10.53 0.11
C SER A 69 9.14 9.47 -0.24
N ASN A 70 9.02 8.86 -1.43
CA ASN A 70 9.98 7.88 -1.93
C ASN A 70 11.21 8.59 -2.53
N GLY A 71 12.15 9.00 -1.66
CA GLY A 71 13.36 9.72 -2.06
C GLY A 71 13.15 11.21 -2.34
N TYR A 72 14.05 11.79 -3.17
CA TYR A 72 14.15 13.25 -3.39
C TYR A 72 13.76 13.74 -4.79
N SER A 73 13.43 12.85 -5.72
CA SER A 73 13.15 13.23 -7.11
C SER A 73 11.88 14.07 -7.26
N ILE A 74 11.86 14.90 -8.31
CA ILE A 74 10.63 15.54 -8.79
C ILE A 74 9.68 14.42 -9.25
N GLY A 75 8.39 14.55 -8.95
CA GLY A 75 7.39 13.52 -9.27
C GLY A 75 7.51 12.23 -8.46
N ARG A 76 8.29 12.23 -7.37
CA ARG A 76 8.40 11.08 -6.46
C ARG A 76 7.05 10.64 -5.92
N TRP A 77 6.99 9.37 -5.56
CA TRP A 77 5.81 8.77 -4.94
C TRP A 77 5.62 9.37 -3.57
N GLN A 78 4.37 9.77 -3.29
CA GLN A 78 4.01 10.33 -2.01
C GLN A 78 2.76 9.67 -1.47
N MET A 79 2.69 9.48 -0.17
CA MET A 79 1.50 9.01 0.51
C MET A 79 1.32 9.75 1.82
N LEU A 80 0.10 10.22 2.05
CA LEU A 80 -0.32 10.84 3.29
C LEU A 80 -0.92 9.76 4.18
N VAL A 81 -0.37 9.59 5.37
CA VAL A 81 -0.74 8.52 6.30
C VAL A 81 -1.14 9.12 7.64
N GLN A 82 -2.16 8.55 8.26
CA GLN A 82 -2.54 8.90 9.62
C GLN A 82 -1.46 8.44 10.61
N CYS A 83 -1.04 9.32 11.53
CA CYS A 83 -0.27 8.89 12.70
C CYS A 83 -1.22 8.59 13.85
N THR A 84 -1.07 7.42 14.46
CA THR A 84 -1.92 6.95 15.57
C THR A 84 -1.19 6.98 16.91
N GLY A 85 0.06 7.44 16.92
CA GLY A 85 0.85 7.58 18.14
C GLY A 85 2.35 7.58 17.88
N LEU A 86 3.12 8.00 18.89
CA LEU A 86 4.57 7.95 18.92
C LEU A 86 5.00 7.22 20.20
N LYS A 87 5.82 6.18 20.06
CA LYS A 87 6.32 5.37 21.18
C LYS A 87 7.83 5.16 21.08
N THR A 88 8.45 4.78 22.19
CA THR A 88 9.82 4.25 22.18
C THR A 88 9.75 2.73 22.24
N THR A 89 10.13 2.05 21.16
CA THR A 89 10.06 0.57 21.09
C THR A 89 11.32 -0.01 20.49
N HIS A 90 11.54 -1.31 20.74
CA HIS A 90 12.52 -2.07 19.97
C HIS A 90 12.08 -2.22 18.50
N GLY A 91 13.06 -2.38 17.62
CA GLY A 91 12.83 -2.58 16.20
C GLY A 91 12.33 -3.99 15.87
N PHE A 92 11.71 -4.13 14.70
CA PHE A 92 11.32 -5.41 14.12
C PHE A 92 12.08 -5.63 12.81
N GLU A 93 12.72 -6.80 12.67
CA GLU A 93 13.73 -7.06 11.62
C GLU A 93 13.13 -6.97 10.21
N ASP A 94 11.96 -7.56 9.99
CA ASP A 94 11.25 -7.51 8.70
C ASP A 94 10.91 -6.09 8.26
N TRP A 95 10.83 -5.18 9.23
CA TRP A 95 10.52 -3.76 9.05
C TRP A 95 11.77 -2.87 9.12
N GLY A 96 12.96 -3.46 9.10
CA GLY A 96 14.26 -2.79 9.04
C GLY A 96 14.79 -2.27 10.38
N GLY A 97 14.18 -2.65 11.50
CA GLY A 97 14.63 -2.30 12.84
C GLY A 97 15.36 -3.46 13.53
N SER A 98 16.22 -3.15 14.51
CA SER A 98 16.88 -4.18 15.33
C SER A 98 16.10 -4.43 16.64
N PRO A 99 15.84 -5.68 17.02
CA PRO A 99 15.23 -6.02 18.32
C PRO A 99 16.07 -5.59 19.52
N LYS A 100 17.38 -5.36 19.33
CA LYS A 100 18.32 -4.96 20.38
C LYS A 100 18.46 -3.44 20.54
N LYS A 101 17.82 -2.65 19.66
CA LYS A 101 17.94 -1.18 19.63
C LYS A 101 16.57 -0.52 19.81
N LEU A 102 16.52 0.55 20.59
CA LEU A 102 15.33 1.39 20.75
C LEU A 102 15.25 2.45 19.65
N TYR A 103 14.03 2.73 19.21
CA TYR A 103 13.70 3.71 18.17
C TYR A 103 12.57 4.62 18.65
N HIS A 104 12.52 5.83 18.08
CA HIS A 104 11.27 6.58 17.96
C HIS A 104 10.40 5.86 16.94
N THR A 105 9.28 5.32 17.40
CA THR A 105 8.39 4.47 16.61
C THR A 105 7.10 5.21 16.36
N LEU A 106 6.91 5.64 15.11
CA LEU A 106 5.64 6.19 14.64
C LEU A 106 4.68 5.03 14.39
N MET A 107 3.55 5.05 15.06
CA MET A 107 2.43 4.14 14.83
C MET A 107 1.62 4.69 13.65
N LEU A 108 1.38 3.85 12.65
CA LEU A 108 0.73 4.25 11.41
C LEU A 108 -0.68 3.66 11.33
N GLY A 109 -1.64 4.50 10.95
CA GLY A 109 -3.01 4.11 10.62
C GLY A 109 -3.17 3.82 9.14
N TYR A 110 -4.32 4.21 8.58
CA TYR A 110 -4.60 4.04 7.15
C TYR A 110 -3.91 5.10 6.28
N VAL A 111 -3.70 4.76 5.01
CA VAL A 111 -3.30 5.71 3.96
C VAL A 111 -4.52 6.54 3.57
N ILE A 112 -4.41 7.86 3.67
CA ILE A 112 -5.49 8.79 3.34
C ILE A 112 -5.55 9.03 1.83
N CYS A 113 -4.40 9.30 1.22
CA CYS A 113 -4.27 9.46 -0.22
C CYS A 113 -2.80 9.29 -0.65
N SER A 114 -2.57 9.07 -1.95
CA SER A 114 -1.24 8.93 -2.53
C SER A 114 -1.16 9.59 -3.91
N GLU A 115 0.05 9.98 -4.31
CA GLU A 115 0.34 10.61 -5.61
C GLU A 115 1.55 9.99 -6.29
N ASN A 116 1.55 10.08 -7.62
CA ASN A 116 2.62 9.61 -8.52
C ASN A 116 3.00 8.13 -8.39
N MET A 117 2.20 7.33 -7.70
CA MET A 117 2.40 5.88 -7.62
C MET A 117 2.21 5.26 -9.02
N PRO A 118 3.08 4.33 -9.43
CA PRO A 118 2.87 3.58 -10.67
C PRO A 118 1.55 2.84 -10.50
N LYS A 119 0.72 2.89 -11.54
CA LYS A 119 -0.46 2.03 -11.55
C LYS A 119 0.07 0.62 -11.67
N SER A 120 -0.07 -0.17 -10.60
CA SER A 120 0.10 -1.61 -10.71
C SER A 120 -0.83 -2.08 -11.82
N MET A 121 -0.27 -2.75 -12.81
CA MET A 121 -1.00 -3.40 -13.88
C MET A 121 -1.07 -4.88 -13.56
N VAL A 122 -2.16 -5.51 -13.98
CA VAL A 122 -2.30 -6.96 -13.94
C VAL A 122 -2.46 -7.48 -15.34
N ARG A 123 -1.69 -8.52 -15.66
CA ARG A 123 -1.89 -9.37 -16.83
C ARG A 123 -2.61 -10.62 -16.37
N VAL A 124 -3.74 -10.94 -16.98
CA VAL A 124 -4.56 -12.11 -16.68
C VAL A 124 -4.71 -12.94 -17.94
N GLU A 125 -4.42 -14.22 -17.86
CA GLU A 125 -4.50 -15.17 -18.97
C GLU A 125 -5.44 -16.31 -18.62
N LYS A 126 -6.39 -16.62 -19.51
CA LYS A 126 -7.24 -17.80 -19.40
C LYS A 126 -6.42 -19.03 -19.79
N ILE A 127 -6.05 -19.86 -18.83
CA ILE A 127 -5.16 -21.02 -19.09
C ILE A 127 -5.94 -22.30 -19.34
N SER A 128 -7.16 -22.42 -18.83
CA SER A 128 -7.97 -23.62 -19.00
C SER A 128 -9.47 -23.29 -18.89
N GLU A 129 -10.26 -24.13 -19.55
CA GLU A 129 -11.71 -24.11 -19.54
C GLU A 129 -12.24 -25.35 -18.81
N LEU A 130 -13.28 -25.17 -18.00
CA LEU A 130 -13.95 -26.31 -17.37
C LEU A 130 -14.94 -26.97 -18.37
N PRO A 131 -15.12 -28.30 -18.35
CA PRO A 131 -15.98 -29.00 -19.30
C PRO A 131 -17.45 -28.58 -19.29
N ASP A 132 -17.91 -28.02 -18.17
CA ASP A 132 -19.28 -27.52 -17.95
C ASP A 132 -19.47 -26.04 -18.36
N ALA A 133 -18.43 -25.40 -18.89
CA ALA A 133 -18.44 -24.00 -19.32
C ALA A 133 -19.18 -23.77 -20.65
N VAL A 134 -20.50 -23.98 -20.69
CA VAL A 134 -21.30 -23.67 -21.88
C VAL A 134 -21.81 -22.23 -21.80
N HIS A 135 -21.09 -21.30 -22.43
CA HIS A 135 -21.53 -19.89 -22.54
C HIS A 135 -21.37 -19.36 -23.97
N PRO A 136 -22.40 -18.71 -24.56
CA PRO A 136 -22.36 -18.27 -25.97
C PRO A 136 -21.31 -17.17 -26.24
N CYS A 137 -20.93 -16.39 -25.23
CA CYS A 137 -19.85 -15.40 -25.31
C CYS A 137 -18.57 -15.86 -24.61
N ASN A 138 -18.27 -17.15 -24.67
CA ASN A 138 -17.09 -17.69 -24.01
C ASN A 138 -15.80 -17.15 -24.63
N ILE A 139 -14.84 -16.80 -23.77
CA ILE A 139 -13.53 -16.31 -24.17
C ILE A 139 -12.62 -17.52 -24.41
N PRO A 140 -11.85 -17.59 -25.52
CA PRO A 140 -10.99 -18.74 -25.79
C PRO A 140 -9.85 -18.87 -24.77
N VAL A 141 -9.39 -20.11 -24.56
CA VAL A 141 -8.13 -20.38 -23.84
C VAL A 141 -6.97 -19.67 -24.54
N GLY A 142 -6.04 -19.11 -23.76
CA GLY A 142 -4.95 -18.27 -24.24
C GLY A 142 -5.31 -16.78 -24.34
N TYR A 143 -6.57 -16.38 -24.12
CA TYR A 143 -6.92 -14.97 -24.06
C TYR A 143 -6.22 -14.26 -22.91
N VAL A 144 -5.65 -13.10 -23.22
CA VAL A 144 -4.94 -12.24 -22.27
C VAL A 144 -5.66 -10.90 -22.12
N LYS A 145 -5.86 -10.48 -20.88
CA LYS A 145 -6.31 -9.13 -20.54
C LYS A 145 -5.28 -8.43 -19.68
N GLU A 146 -4.96 -7.19 -20.05
CA GLU A 146 -4.16 -6.30 -19.22
C GLU A 146 -4.95 -5.07 -18.81
N GLY A 147 -4.67 -4.56 -17.62
CA GLY A 147 -5.33 -3.36 -17.10
C GLY A 147 -4.84 -3.00 -15.71
N THR A 148 -5.37 -1.91 -15.16
CA THR A 148 -5.06 -1.49 -13.79
C THR A 148 -5.46 -2.59 -12.80
N PHE A 149 -4.51 -2.98 -11.96
CA PHE A 149 -4.71 -3.86 -10.82
C PHE A 149 -5.41 -3.08 -9.71
N PHE A 150 -6.52 -3.61 -9.22
CA PHE A 150 -7.29 -3.01 -8.13
C PHE A 150 -7.14 -3.78 -6.82
N ASP A 151 -7.24 -5.11 -6.88
CA ASP A 151 -7.17 -6.00 -5.73
C ASP A 151 -6.85 -7.42 -6.22
N TYR A 152 -6.45 -8.32 -5.30
CA TYR A 152 -6.21 -9.74 -5.55
C TYR A 152 -7.52 -10.52 -5.79
N PRO A 153 -7.48 -11.71 -6.42
CA PRO A 153 -8.66 -12.55 -6.55
C PRO A 153 -9.20 -12.96 -5.17
N GLN A 154 -10.51 -12.76 -4.96
CA GLN A 154 -11.20 -13.09 -3.71
C GLN A 154 -12.35 -14.06 -3.99
N LEU A 155 -12.54 -15.04 -3.10
CA LEU A 155 -13.63 -16.02 -3.21
C LEU A 155 -14.99 -15.32 -3.28
N ASN A 156 -15.86 -15.81 -4.16
CA ASN A 156 -17.21 -15.30 -4.41
C ASN A 156 -17.27 -13.87 -4.99
N CYS A 157 -16.14 -13.29 -5.38
CA CYS A 157 -16.05 -12.01 -6.09
C CYS A 157 -15.65 -12.23 -7.56
N ARG A 158 -15.92 -11.25 -8.43
CA ARG A 158 -15.34 -11.21 -9.78
C ARG A 158 -13.96 -10.54 -9.73
N PHE A 159 -12.98 -11.10 -10.43
CA PHE A 159 -11.66 -10.48 -10.52
C PHE A 159 -11.65 -9.39 -11.60
N ARG A 160 -11.36 -8.14 -11.21
CA ARG A 160 -11.45 -6.96 -12.10
C ARG A 160 -10.08 -6.63 -12.69
N VAL A 161 -10.06 -6.31 -13.99
CA VAL A 161 -8.84 -5.92 -14.71
C VAL A 161 -9.10 -4.63 -15.48
N GLY A 162 -8.58 -3.51 -14.98
CA GLY A 162 -8.85 -2.20 -15.55
C GLY A 162 -10.34 -1.80 -15.48
N ALA A 163 -10.70 -0.76 -16.23
CA ALA A 163 -12.10 -0.33 -16.32
C ALA A 163 -12.86 -1.23 -17.31
N GLY A 164 -14.01 -1.77 -16.88
CA GLY A 164 -14.98 -2.41 -17.78
C GLY A 164 -14.74 -3.88 -18.12
N TRP A 165 -13.76 -4.56 -17.51
CA TRP A 165 -13.58 -6.00 -17.68
C TRP A 165 -13.39 -6.73 -16.35
N SER A 166 -14.03 -7.88 -16.21
CA SER A 166 -13.85 -8.78 -15.09
C SER A 166 -14.06 -10.24 -15.50
N THR A 167 -13.48 -11.16 -14.76
CA THR A 167 -13.77 -12.60 -14.89
C THR A 167 -15.19 -12.91 -14.40
N SER A 168 -15.61 -14.18 -14.58
CA SER A 168 -16.72 -14.73 -13.80
C SER A 168 -16.32 -14.87 -12.32
N VAL A 169 -17.26 -15.30 -11.47
CA VAL A 169 -17.05 -15.37 -10.02
C VAL A 169 -15.93 -16.35 -9.68
N VAL A 170 -14.96 -15.92 -8.88
CA VAL A 170 -13.88 -16.74 -8.35
C VAL A 170 -14.46 -17.75 -7.36
N ARG A 171 -14.14 -19.02 -7.57
CA ARG A 171 -14.61 -20.15 -6.76
C ARG A 171 -13.53 -20.76 -5.90
N GLU A 172 -12.27 -20.61 -6.31
CA GLU A 172 -11.14 -21.24 -5.64
C GLU A 172 -9.85 -20.48 -5.97
N ILE A 173 -9.00 -20.28 -4.97
CA ILE A 173 -7.64 -19.76 -5.13
C ILE A 173 -6.72 -20.98 -5.12
N ILE A 174 -6.13 -21.31 -6.26
CA ILE A 174 -5.33 -22.53 -6.43
C ILE A 174 -3.93 -22.31 -5.83
N ASP A 175 -3.31 -21.18 -6.19
CA ASP A 175 -1.99 -20.79 -5.71
C ASP A 175 -1.85 -19.25 -5.71
N SER A 176 -0.63 -18.75 -5.52
CA SER A 176 -0.36 -17.30 -5.46
C SER A 176 -0.61 -16.55 -6.77
N GLN A 177 -0.67 -17.23 -7.91
CA GLN A 177 -0.84 -16.66 -9.25
C GLN A 177 -1.98 -17.29 -10.06
N THR A 178 -2.64 -18.31 -9.52
CA THR A 178 -3.66 -19.07 -10.25
C THR A 178 -4.95 -19.15 -9.43
N PHE A 179 -6.10 -18.95 -10.09
CA PHE A 179 -7.40 -19.09 -9.49
C PHE A 179 -8.41 -19.68 -10.46
N ARG A 180 -9.40 -20.39 -9.92
CA ARG A 180 -10.52 -20.95 -10.66
C ARG A 180 -11.75 -20.07 -10.47
N THR A 181 -12.47 -19.87 -11.55
CA THR A 181 -13.76 -19.19 -11.60
C THR A 181 -14.87 -20.19 -11.89
N LEU A 182 -16.10 -19.73 -12.07
CA LEU A 182 -17.24 -20.59 -12.39
C LEU A 182 -17.01 -21.48 -13.62
N ASN A 183 -16.26 -21.00 -14.61
CA ASN A 183 -16.16 -21.63 -15.92
C ASN A 183 -14.72 -21.83 -16.42
N SER A 184 -13.72 -21.26 -15.73
CA SER A 184 -12.36 -21.22 -16.27
C SER A 184 -11.30 -21.07 -15.19
N ILE A 185 -10.08 -21.48 -15.51
CA ILE A 185 -8.89 -21.25 -14.68
C ILE A 185 -8.07 -20.11 -15.31
N TYR A 186 -7.64 -19.19 -14.46
CA TYR A 186 -6.85 -18.03 -14.86
C TYR A 186 -5.52 -18.01 -14.12
N LYS A 187 -4.48 -17.59 -14.84
CA LYS A 187 -3.19 -17.20 -14.28
C LYS A 187 -3.03 -15.69 -14.36
N TYR A 188 -2.49 -15.06 -13.34
CA TYR A 188 -2.23 -13.63 -13.34
C TYR A 188 -0.82 -13.26 -12.86
N SER A 189 -0.33 -12.14 -13.35
CA SER A 189 0.91 -11.51 -12.88
C SER A 189 0.70 -10.00 -12.72
N ILE A 190 1.35 -9.43 -11.70
CA ILE A 190 1.29 -8.00 -11.41
C ILE A 190 2.63 -7.38 -11.80
N TYR A 191 2.58 -6.26 -12.51
CA TYR A 191 3.75 -5.50 -12.91
C TYR A 191 3.53 -4.00 -12.71
N GLU A 192 4.60 -3.22 -12.62
CA GLU A 192 4.51 -1.76 -12.53
C GLU A 192 4.65 -1.17 -13.94
N LYS A 193 3.77 -0.24 -14.30
CA LYS A 193 3.86 0.54 -15.56
C LYS A 193 4.21 1.98 -15.27
#